data_AF-A0A0V0QJK9-F1
#
_entry.id   AF-A0A0V0QJK9-F1
#
_cell.length_a   1.000
_cell.length_b   1.000
_cell.length_c   1.000
_cell.angle_alpha   90.00
_cell.angle_beta   90.00
_cell.angle_gamma   90.00
#
_symmetry.space_group_name_H-M   'P 1'
#
loop_
_entity.id
_entity.type
_entity.pdbx_description
1 polymer ?
#
loop_
_entity_poly.entity_id
_entity_poly.type
_entity_poly.pdbx_seq_one_letter_code
_entity_poly.pdbx_strand_id
1 'polypeptide(L)'
;MEAVNKKLKSNEGVEVEFPSEFGAICKQFDVMDASEPMQVDVSTEILQFIHKFYETLDWKEPKPTITPLQTNDLKKEIGEKCYDLMLPYAYAPNIPKLIPVIEAAFALELQGLQDIAMATAAIEFIFDNVEQGVAEYKKKYNVTITPEEEEEYKKEYEQLWEDEYQRVKMQEEQNNKKDGDNVV
;
A
#
# COMPACT_ATOMS: atom_id res chain seq x y z
N MET A 1 34.37 -9.18 2.27
CA MET A 1 33.83 -9.34 0.92
C MET A 1 33.19 -8.02 0.57
N GLU A 2 33.57 -7.41 -0.55
CA GLU A 2 32.89 -6.20 -1.02
C GLU A 2 31.45 -6.60 -1.41
N ALA A 3 30.48 -5.81 -0.97
CA ALA A 3 29.10 -5.95 -1.39
C ALA A 3 29.06 -5.77 -2.91
N VAL A 4 28.60 -6.80 -3.64
CA VAL A 4 28.47 -6.72 -5.10
C VAL A 4 27.12 -6.08 -5.38
N ASN A 5 27.16 -4.83 -5.85
CA ASN A 5 25.96 -4.16 -6.35
C ASN A 5 25.44 -4.92 -7.58
N LYS A 6 24.11 -5.02 -7.70
CA LYS A 6 23.46 -5.62 -8.87
C LYS A 6 22.61 -4.57 -9.57
N LYS A 7 22.20 -4.83 -10.81
CA LYS A 7 21.53 -3.84 -11.65
C LYS A 7 20.15 -4.30 -12.09
N LEU A 8 19.19 -3.38 -12.06
CA LEU A 8 17.90 -3.54 -12.72
C LEU A 8 17.89 -2.73 -14.02
N LYS A 9 17.31 -3.28 -15.08
CA LYS A 9 17.18 -2.64 -16.38
C LYS A 9 15.73 -2.31 -16.67
N SER A 10 15.45 -1.02 -16.85
CA SER A 10 14.11 -0.49 -17.13
C SER A 10 13.58 -0.96 -18.49
N ASN A 11 12.29 -0.74 -18.75
CA ASN A 11 11.70 -1.01 -20.06
C ASN A 11 12.24 -0.08 -21.18
N GLU A 12 12.82 1.07 -20.84
CA GLU A 12 13.57 1.92 -21.79
C GLU A 12 15.04 1.49 -21.97
N GLY A 13 15.46 0.43 -21.27
CA GLY A 13 16.79 -0.16 -21.37
C GLY A 13 17.85 0.53 -20.52
N VAL A 14 17.46 1.40 -19.58
CA VAL A 14 18.37 2.09 -18.67
C VAL A 14 18.67 1.21 -17.47
N GLU A 15 19.95 1.06 -17.14
CA GLU A 15 20.41 0.31 -15.96
C GLU A 15 20.45 1.22 -14.73
N VAL A 16 19.83 0.78 -13.63
CA VAL A 16 19.91 1.39 -12.31
C VAL A 16 20.58 0.40 -11.37
N GLU A 17 21.63 0.86 -10.69
CA GLU A 17 22.43 0.06 -9.77
C GLU A 17 21.83 0.11 -8.37
N PHE A 18 21.74 -1.05 -7.70
CA PHE A 18 21.22 -1.20 -6.35
C PHE A 18 22.25 -1.97 -5.49
N PRO A 19 22.36 -1.63 -4.20
CA PRO A 19 23.19 -2.39 -3.28
C PRO A 19 22.64 -3.80 -3.09
N SER A 20 23.52 -4.76 -2.78
CA SER A 20 23.15 -6.16 -2.53
C SER A 20 22.06 -6.32 -1.45
N GLU A 21 22.04 -5.40 -0.49
CA GLU A 21 21.10 -5.30 0.62
C GLU A 21 19.66 -5.10 0.16
N PHE A 22 19.45 -4.59 -1.06
CA PHE A 22 18.13 -4.54 -1.70
C PHE A 22 17.51 -5.95 -1.87
N GLY A 23 18.33 -7.00 -1.92
CA GLY A 23 17.86 -8.39 -1.91
C GLY A 23 17.05 -8.76 -0.67
N ALA A 24 17.28 -8.10 0.47
CA ALA A 24 16.51 -8.35 1.69
C ALA A 24 15.01 -8.01 1.55
N ILE A 25 14.67 -7.15 0.58
CA ILE A 25 13.31 -6.61 0.37
C ILE A 25 12.74 -6.96 -1.01
N CYS A 26 13.60 -7.23 -2.00
CA CYS A 26 13.19 -7.73 -3.31
C CYS A 26 13.75 -9.14 -3.51
N LYS A 27 12.91 -10.17 -3.28
CA LYS A 27 13.32 -11.57 -3.37
C LYS A 27 13.85 -11.94 -4.75
N GLN A 28 13.25 -11.39 -5.80
CA GLN A 28 13.68 -11.61 -7.18
C GLN A 28 15.11 -11.05 -7.40
N PHE A 29 15.44 -9.93 -6.77
CA PHE A 29 16.77 -9.33 -6.80
C PHE A 29 17.81 -10.13 -6.00
N ASP A 30 17.41 -10.76 -4.89
CA ASP A 30 18.29 -11.56 -4.05
C ASP A 30 18.89 -12.75 -4.81
N VAL A 31 18.05 -13.46 -5.56
CA VAL A 31 18.43 -14.67 -6.30
C VAL A 31 19.05 -14.39 -7.68
N MET A 32 19.06 -13.13 -8.13
CA MET A 32 19.65 -12.73 -9.41
C MET A 32 21.19 -12.89 -9.42
N ASP A 33 21.71 -13.34 -10.56
CA ASP A 33 23.13 -13.27 -10.87
C ASP A 33 23.58 -11.81 -11.06
N ALA A 34 24.66 -11.41 -10.39
CA ALA A 34 25.20 -10.06 -10.50
C ALA A 34 25.93 -9.80 -11.84
N SER A 35 26.17 -10.85 -12.65
CA SER A 35 26.89 -10.74 -13.93
C SER A 35 26.10 -10.00 -15.01
N GLU A 36 24.76 -10.05 -14.96
CA GLU A 36 23.87 -9.43 -15.94
C GLU A 36 22.75 -8.62 -15.26
N PRO A 37 22.34 -7.47 -15.82
CA PRO A 37 21.19 -6.72 -15.31
C PRO A 37 19.88 -7.50 -15.46
N MET A 38 19.05 -7.53 -14.43
CA MET A 38 17.68 -8.07 -14.53
C MET A 38 16.77 -7.08 -15.24
N GLN A 39 16.19 -7.50 -16.35
CA GLN A 39 15.15 -6.75 -17.05
C GLN A 39 13.86 -6.73 -16.23
N VAL A 40 13.27 -5.54 -16.04
CA VAL A 40 12.00 -5.35 -15.36
C VAL A 40 11.06 -4.50 -16.22
N ASP A 41 9.76 -4.73 -16.10
CA ASP A 41 8.73 -3.94 -16.80
C ASP A 41 8.34 -2.71 -15.98
N VAL A 42 9.34 -1.86 -15.72
CA VAL A 42 9.22 -0.62 -14.93
C VAL A 42 9.96 0.49 -15.67
N SER A 43 9.39 1.69 -15.69
CA SER A 43 10.03 2.85 -16.31
C SER A 43 11.27 3.29 -15.54
N THR A 44 12.17 4.00 -16.22
CA THR A 44 13.40 4.54 -15.62
C THR A 44 13.08 5.47 -14.46
N GLU A 45 12.06 6.33 -14.63
CA GLU A 45 11.63 7.28 -13.60
C GLU A 45 11.20 6.55 -12.32
N ILE A 46 10.43 5.47 -12.47
CA ILE A 46 9.93 4.71 -11.32
C ILE A 46 11.05 3.89 -10.67
N LEU A 47 11.98 3.32 -11.44
CA LEU A 47 13.17 2.67 -10.87
C LEU A 47 14.05 3.64 -10.07
N GLN A 48 14.26 4.86 -10.58
CA GLN A 48 14.99 5.90 -9.86
C GLN A 48 14.25 6.33 -8.58
N PHE A 49 12.92 6.43 -8.65
CA PHE A 49 12.10 6.69 -7.47
C PHE A 49 12.26 5.57 -6.43
N ILE A 50 12.19 4.31 -6.83
CA ILE A 50 12.38 3.15 -5.96
C ILE A 50 13.77 3.18 -5.31
N HIS A 51 14.81 3.45 -6.09
CA HIS A 51 16.17 3.61 -5.57
C HIS A 51 16.23 4.69 -4.48
N LYS A 52 15.72 5.88 -4.79
CA LYS A 52 15.68 7.01 -3.85
C LYS A 52 14.87 6.71 -2.58
N PHE A 53 13.75 5.99 -2.73
CA PHE A 53 12.89 5.58 -1.63
C PHE A 53 13.66 4.72 -0.63
N TYR A 54 14.44 3.75 -1.11
CA TYR A 54 15.20 2.87 -0.24
C TYR A 54 16.49 3.48 0.32
N GLU A 55 17.15 4.37 -0.43
CA GLU A 55 18.23 5.19 0.13
C GLU A 55 17.74 6.02 1.31
N THR A 56 16.53 6.58 1.21
CA THR A 56 15.96 7.44 2.26
C THR A 56 15.68 6.66 3.56
N LEU A 57 15.36 5.37 3.44
CA LEU A 57 15.04 4.49 4.56
C LEU A 57 16.24 3.69 5.08
N ASP A 58 17.46 4.01 4.60
CA ASP A 58 18.72 3.38 4.99
C ASP A 58 18.69 1.84 4.83
N TRP A 59 17.95 1.33 3.83
CA TRP A 59 17.79 -0.11 3.51
C TRP A 59 17.31 -1.00 4.66
N LYS A 60 16.91 -0.41 5.77
CA LYS A 60 16.16 -1.08 6.82
C LYS A 60 14.72 -1.02 6.35
N GLU A 61 14.10 -2.18 6.15
CA GLU A 61 12.67 -2.29 5.86
C GLU A 61 11.92 -1.17 6.59
N PRO A 62 11.14 -0.33 5.90
CA PRO A 62 10.05 0.26 6.61
C PRO A 62 9.21 -0.94 7.06
N LYS A 63 8.90 -1.00 8.36
CA LYS A 63 7.75 -1.75 8.85
C LYS A 63 6.57 -0.79 8.96
N PRO A 64 5.95 -0.28 7.87
CA PRO A 64 4.64 0.28 8.01
C PRO A 64 3.68 -0.92 8.02
N THR A 65 3.55 -1.57 9.17
CA THR A 65 2.40 -2.44 9.44
C THR A 65 1.20 -1.52 9.65
N ILE A 66 0.70 -0.92 8.57
CA ILE A 66 -0.38 0.05 8.67
C ILE A 66 -1.47 -0.34 7.71
N THR A 67 -2.22 -1.31 8.16
CA THR A 67 -3.61 -1.48 7.75
C THR A 67 -4.35 -2.11 8.93
N PRO A 68 -5.41 -1.46 9.45
CA PRO A 68 -6.05 -0.23 8.94
C PRO A 68 -5.28 1.04 9.31
N LEU A 69 -5.32 2.04 8.43
CA LEU A 69 -4.92 3.42 8.75
C LEU A 69 -5.73 3.94 9.93
N GLN A 70 -5.09 4.65 10.86
CA GLN A 70 -5.73 5.07 12.12
C GLN A 70 -6.21 6.51 12.09
N THR A 71 -5.63 7.33 11.23
CA THR A 71 -5.89 8.77 11.12
C THR A 71 -5.92 9.20 9.66
N ASN A 72 -6.40 10.42 9.40
CA ASN A 72 -6.31 11.08 8.09
C ASN A 72 -4.99 11.89 7.93
N ASP A 73 -4.03 11.70 8.84
CA ASP A 73 -2.74 12.41 8.83
C ASP A 73 -1.66 11.50 8.21
N LEU A 74 -1.47 11.63 6.89
CA LEU A 74 -0.52 10.80 6.14
C LEU A 74 0.87 10.78 6.78
N LYS A 75 1.37 11.93 7.26
CA LYS A 75 2.71 12.03 7.84
C LYS A 75 2.85 11.20 9.11
N LYS A 76 1.80 11.07 9.91
CA LYS A 76 1.79 10.20 11.10
C LYS A 76 1.74 8.73 10.74
N GLU A 77 1.02 8.38 9.67
CA GLU A 77 0.93 7.00 9.20
C GLU A 77 2.28 6.55 8.61
N ILE A 78 2.79 7.22 7.58
CA ILE A 78 3.97 6.71 6.85
C ILE A 78 5.32 7.23 7.35
N GLY A 79 5.31 8.15 8.32
CA GLY A 79 6.50 8.81 8.84
C GLY A 79 7.02 9.94 7.94
N GLU A 80 7.84 10.83 8.53
CA GLU A 80 8.29 12.07 7.88
C GLU A 80 9.08 11.85 6.58
N LYS A 81 10.06 10.95 6.60
CA LYS A 81 10.91 10.67 5.44
C LYS A 81 10.10 10.16 4.24
N CYS A 82 9.18 9.22 4.47
CA CYS A 82 8.30 8.70 3.43
C CYS A 82 7.30 9.76 2.98
N TYR A 83 6.75 10.54 3.91
CA TYR A 83 5.84 11.62 3.61
C TYR A 83 6.44 12.62 2.62
N ASP A 84 7.67 13.07 2.85
CA ASP A 84 8.33 14.03 1.95
C ASP A 84 8.55 13.47 0.54
N LEU A 85 8.80 12.16 0.41
CA LEU A 85 8.91 11.47 -0.88
C LEU A 85 7.55 11.28 -1.57
N MET A 86 6.51 10.97 -0.79
CA MET A 86 5.17 10.65 -1.29
C MET A 86 4.30 11.88 -1.52
N LEU A 87 4.66 13.03 -0.96
CA LEU A 87 3.91 14.29 -1.06
C LEU A 87 3.56 14.69 -2.52
N PRO A 88 4.43 14.51 -3.54
CA PRO A 88 4.08 14.79 -4.93
C PRO A 88 2.99 13.89 -5.51
N TYR A 89 2.74 12.73 -4.89
CA TYR A 89 1.76 11.73 -5.28
C TYR A 89 0.51 11.73 -4.40
N ALA A 90 0.57 12.41 -3.26
CA ALA A 90 -0.54 12.49 -2.31
C ALA A 90 -1.71 13.32 -2.85
N TYR A 91 -2.91 12.98 -2.37
CA TYR A 91 -4.20 13.63 -2.65
C TYR A 91 -4.74 13.43 -4.08
N ALA A 92 -6.06 13.55 -4.24
CA ALA A 92 -6.84 13.09 -5.38
C ALA A 92 -6.28 13.52 -6.74
N PRO A 93 -5.86 14.78 -6.94
CA PRO A 93 -5.34 15.22 -8.23
C PRO A 93 -4.06 14.49 -8.67
N ASN A 94 -3.31 13.90 -7.73
CA ASN A 94 -2.03 13.25 -8.00
C ASN A 94 -2.09 11.72 -7.93
N ILE A 95 -3.19 11.13 -7.46
CA ILE A 95 -3.36 9.66 -7.41
C ILE A 95 -3.08 8.97 -8.76
N PRO A 96 -3.46 9.51 -9.93
CA PRO A 96 -3.10 8.90 -11.20
C PRO A 96 -1.58 8.74 -11.42
N LYS A 97 -0.76 9.63 -10.83
CA LYS A 97 0.71 9.54 -10.87
C LYS A 97 1.28 8.50 -9.91
N LEU A 98 0.49 8.08 -8.92
CA LEU A 98 0.87 7.07 -7.94
C LEU A 98 0.68 5.65 -8.48
N ILE A 99 -0.22 5.46 -9.47
CA ILE A 99 -0.53 4.15 -10.06
C ILE A 99 0.75 3.42 -10.54
N PRO A 100 1.65 4.03 -11.33
CA PRO A 100 2.86 3.34 -11.78
C PRO A 100 3.80 2.94 -10.64
N VAL A 101 3.79 3.69 -9.52
CA VAL A 101 4.57 3.34 -8.31
C VAL A 101 3.96 2.11 -7.64
N ILE A 102 2.63 2.04 -7.51
CA ILE A 102 1.91 0.89 -6.96
C ILE A 102 2.19 -0.35 -7.82
N GLU A 103 2.01 -0.24 -9.13
CA GLU A 103 2.23 -1.36 -10.08
C GLU A 103 3.66 -1.89 -10.00
N ALA A 104 4.66 -1.01 -9.99
CA ALA A 104 6.06 -1.41 -9.85
C ALA A 104 6.35 -2.06 -8.48
N ALA A 105 5.74 -1.56 -7.40
CA ALA A 105 5.88 -2.14 -6.07
C ALA A 105 5.28 -3.56 -6.00
N PHE A 106 4.17 -3.81 -6.70
CA PHE A 106 3.60 -5.17 -6.84
C PHE A 106 4.48 -6.06 -7.71
N ALA A 107 4.93 -5.58 -8.88
CA ALA A 107 5.75 -6.36 -9.80
C ALA A 107 7.08 -6.83 -9.18
N LEU A 108 7.69 -5.98 -8.36
CA LEU A 108 8.96 -6.25 -7.68
C LEU A 108 8.79 -6.84 -6.26
N GLU A 109 7.55 -7.12 -5.84
CA GLU A 109 7.20 -7.67 -4.52
C GLU A 109 7.72 -6.83 -3.33
N LEU A 110 7.69 -5.51 -3.48
CA LEU A 110 8.21 -4.54 -2.52
C LEU A 110 7.16 -4.17 -1.46
N GLN A 111 6.91 -5.05 -0.49
CA GLN A 111 5.82 -4.92 0.49
C GLN A 111 5.78 -3.53 1.17
N GLY A 112 6.91 -3.04 1.69
CA GLY A 112 6.94 -1.75 2.37
C GLY A 112 6.58 -0.55 1.48
N LEU A 113 6.90 -0.62 0.19
CA LEU A 113 6.49 0.40 -0.78
C LEU A 113 5.02 0.25 -1.16
N GLN A 114 4.50 -0.98 -1.28
CA GLN A 114 3.08 -1.24 -1.50
C GLN A 114 2.25 -0.62 -0.38
N ASP A 115 2.61 -0.88 0.88
CA ASP A 115 1.90 -0.38 2.06
C ASP A 115 1.87 1.16 2.09
N ILE A 116 3.02 1.80 1.83
CA ILE A 116 3.12 3.27 1.83
C ILE A 116 2.37 3.90 0.65
N ALA A 117 2.42 3.29 -0.54
CA ALA A 117 1.70 3.76 -1.70
C ALA A 117 0.18 3.61 -1.50
N MET A 118 -0.27 2.48 -0.96
CA MET A 118 -1.67 2.26 -0.61
C MET A 118 -2.14 3.22 0.47
N ALA A 119 -1.34 3.45 1.52
CA ALA A 119 -1.63 4.44 2.55
C ALA A 119 -1.79 5.84 1.94
N THR A 120 -0.88 6.22 1.05
CA THR A 120 -0.92 7.52 0.35
C THR A 120 -2.17 7.70 -0.51
N ALA A 121 -2.65 6.62 -1.14
CA ALA A 121 -3.90 6.63 -1.90
C ALA A 121 -5.14 6.67 -1.00
N ALA A 122 -5.14 5.86 0.06
CA ALA A 122 -6.31 5.62 0.91
C ALA A 122 -6.56 6.75 1.91
N ILE A 123 -5.53 7.50 2.31
CA ILE A 123 -5.64 8.54 3.37
C ILE A 123 -6.72 9.57 3.08
N GLU A 124 -6.99 9.83 1.81
CA GLU A 124 -7.98 10.82 1.40
C GLU A 124 -9.43 10.41 1.65
N PHE A 125 -9.66 9.10 1.74
CA PHE A 125 -10.96 8.49 2.01
C PHE A 125 -11.20 8.30 3.50
N ILE A 126 -10.23 8.66 4.34
CA ILE A 126 -10.36 8.61 5.80
C ILE A 126 -10.92 9.92 6.28
N PHE A 127 -12.14 9.86 6.81
CA PHE A 127 -12.79 10.96 7.49
C PHE A 127 -13.30 10.47 8.84
N ASP A 128 -13.36 11.40 9.78
CA ASP A 128 -13.88 11.12 11.12
C ASP A 128 -15.35 10.70 11.02
N ASN A 129 -15.76 9.68 11.76
CA ASN A 129 -17.12 9.14 11.74
C ASN A 129 -18.15 10.03 12.46
N VAL A 130 -17.74 11.20 12.92
CA VAL A 130 -18.59 12.22 13.52
C VAL A 130 -19.31 13.00 12.40
N GLU A 131 -20.56 13.42 12.61
CA GLU A 131 -21.37 14.15 11.62
C GLU A 131 -20.61 15.29 10.92
N GLN A 132 -19.76 15.99 11.66
CA GLN A 132 -18.93 17.06 11.13
C GLN A 132 -17.90 16.56 10.10
N GLY A 133 -17.24 15.43 10.34
CA GLY A 133 -16.29 14.83 9.40
C GLY A 133 -16.96 14.36 8.10
N VAL A 134 -18.16 13.78 8.22
CA VAL A 134 -18.99 13.40 7.06
C VAL A 134 -19.40 14.64 6.25
N ALA A 135 -19.84 15.71 6.91
CA ALA A 135 -20.24 16.94 6.25
C ALA A 135 -19.05 17.63 5.54
N GLU A 136 -17.89 17.65 6.17
CA GLU A 136 -16.64 18.18 5.58
C GLU A 136 -16.20 17.35 4.38
N TYR A 137 -16.29 16.02 4.44
CA TYR A 137 -16.02 15.13 3.33
C TYR A 137 -16.99 15.34 2.16
N LYS A 138 -18.31 15.33 2.43
CA LYS A 138 -19.36 15.60 1.42
C LYS A 138 -19.09 16.94 0.70
N LYS A 139 -18.73 17.98 1.47
CA LYS A 139 -18.37 19.30 0.92
C LYS A 139 -17.09 19.26 0.08
N LYS A 140 -16.03 18.58 0.55
CA LYS A 140 -14.73 18.51 -0.14
C LYS A 140 -14.83 17.85 -1.51
N TYR A 141 -15.65 16.80 -1.63
CA TYR A 141 -15.82 16.03 -2.87
C TYR A 141 -17.08 16.41 -3.66
N ASN A 142 -17.79 17.45 -3.25
CA ASN A 142 -19.05 17.88 -3.86
C ASN A 142 -20.07 16.74 -3.99
N VAL A 143 -20.14 15.88 -2.97
CA VAL A 143 -21.06 14.76 -2.89
C VAL A 143 -22.38 15.28 -2.32
N THR A 144 -23.45 15.09 -3.09
CA THR A 144 -24.82 15.37 -2.65
C THR A 144 -25.53 14.04 -2.53
N ILE A 145 -26.02 13.72 -1.33
CA ILE A 145 -26.82 12.52 -1.07
C ILE A 145 -28.22 13.00 -0.72
N THR A 146 -29.23 12.50 -1.41
CA THR A 146 -30.62 12.76 -1.08
C THR A 146 -31.05 11.94 0.15
N PRO A 147 -32.11 12.35 0.88
CA PRO A 147 -32.59 11.57 2.02
C PRO A 147 -32.99 10.12 1.66
N GLU A 148 -33.47 9.91 0.42
CA GLU A 148 -33.86 8.59 -0.09
C GLU A 148 -32.62 7.70 -0.32
N GLU A 149 -31.58 8.23 -0.97
CA GLU A 149 -30.29 7.55 -1.12
C GLU A 149 -29.61 7.27 0.22
N GLU A 150 -29.69 8.20 1.19
CA GLU A 150 -29.10 8.00 2.52
C GLU A 150 -29.78 6.85 3.28
N GLU A 151 -31.10 6.68 3.13
CA GLU A 151 -31.83 5.57 3.74
C GLU A 151 -31.61 4.24 2.98
N GLU A 152 -31.45 4.28 1.66
CA GLU A 152 -31.07 3.11 0.86
C GLU A 152 -29.67 2.61 1.24
N TYR A 153 -28.68 3.50 1.29
CA TYR A 153 -27.31 3.16 1.70
C TYR A 153 -27.26 2.64 3.14
N LYS A 154 -28.07 3.20 4.05
CA LYS A 154 -28.15 2.71 5.42
C LYS A 154 -28.66 1.27 5.49
N LYS A 155 -29.71 0.95 4.74
CA LYS A 155 -30.27 -0.41 4.67
C LYS A 155 -29.29 -1.39 4.05
N GLU A 156 -28.66 -1.00 2.94
CA GLU A 156 -27.63 -1.82 2.27
C GLU A 156 -26.44 -2.08 3.19
N TYR A 157 -25.96 -1.06 3.90
CA TYR A 157 -24.83 -1.18 4.82
C TYR A 157 -25.16 -2.02 6.05
N GLU A 158 -26.34 -1.85 6.65
CA GLU A 158 -26.80 -2.69 7.77
C GLU A 158 -26.88 -4.16 7.36
N GLN A 159 -27.35 -4.44 6.13
CA GLN A 159 -27.43 -5.80 5.61
C GLN A 159 -26.04 -6.39 5.32
N LEU A 160 -25.13 -5.63 4.72
CA LEU A 160 -23.74 -6.05 4.50
C LEU A 160 -23.01 -6.35 5.82
N TRP A 161 -23.24 -5.54 6.86
CA TRP A 161 -22.67 -5.76 8.18
C TRP A 161 -23.19 -7.04 8.83
N GLU A 162 -24.50 -7.30 8.75
CA GLU A 162 -25.10 -8.52 9.28
C GLU A 162 -24.57 -9.77 8.55
N ASP A 163 -24.47 -9.73 7.22
CA ASP A 163 -23.93 -10.82 6.42
C ASP A 163 -22.47 -11.13 6.79
N GLU A 164 -21.65 -10.09 6.97
CA GLU A 164 -20.25 -10.22 7.38
C GLU A 164 -20.15 -10.78 8.81
N TYR A 165 -20.96 -10.28 9.75
CA TYR A 165 -21.00 -10.77 11.12
C TYR A 165 -21.37 -12.26 11.18
N GLN A 166 -22.38 -12.69 10.43
CA GLN A 166 -22.76 -14.11 10.35
C GLN A 166 -21.66 -14.96 9.71
N ARG A 167 -20.96 -14.45 8.68
CA ARG A 167 -19.83 -15.14 8.04
C ARG A 167 -18.68 -15.38 9.02
N VAL A 168 -18.26 -14.35 9.76
CA VAL A 168 -17.19 -14.45 10.77
C VAL A 168 -17.57 -15.44 11.85
N LYS A 169 -18.80 -15.36 12.38
CA LYS A 169 -19.31 -16.29 13.40
C LYS A 169 -19.31 -17.74 12.91
N MET A 170 -19.74 -17.99 11.67
CA MET A 170 -19.69 -19.34 11.08
C MET A 170 -18.26 -19.86 10.90
N GLN A 171 -17.29 -18.99 10.55
CA GLN A 171 -15.87 -19.39 10.46
C GLN A 171 -15.29 -19.73 11.84
N GLU A 172 -15.61 -18.95 12.87
CA GLU A 172 -15.19 -19.24 14.25
C GLU A 172 -15.76 -20.56 14.76
N GLU A 173 -17.04 -20.85 14.51
CA GLU A 173 -17.67 -22.12 14.87
C GLU A 173 -17.07 -23.32 14.11
N GLN A 174 -16.67 -23.16 12.85
CA GLN A 174 -16.02 -24.22 12.07
C GLN A 174 -14.58 -24.48 12.51
N ASN A 175 -13.82 -23.44 12.87
CA ASN A 175 -12.45 -23.58 13.37
C ASN A 175 -12.44 -24.25 14.75
N ASN A 176 -13.35 -23.84 15.65
CA ASN A 176 -13.49 -24.46 16.98
C ASN A 176 -13.93 -25.94 16.92
N LYS A 177 -14.67 -26.36 15.89
CA LYS A 177 -15.00 -27.79 15.67
C LYS A 177 -13.82 -28.61 15.17
N LYS A 178 -12.95 -28.05 14.32
CA LYS A 178 -11.77 -28.75 13.81
C LYS A 178 -10.69 -28.97 14.89
N ASP A 179 -10.57 -28.06 15.85
CA ASP A 179 -9.64 -28.20 16.96
C ASP A 179 -10.15 -29.18 18.05
N GLY A 180 -11.46 -29.39 18.13
CA GLY A 180 -12.07 -30.39 19.02
C GLY A 180 -11.94 -31.84 18.55
N ASP A 181 -11.85 -32.08 17.24
CA ASP A 181 -11.75 -33.43 16.64
C ASP A 181 -10.31 -33.95 16.52
N ASN A 182 -9.29 -33.13 16.81
CA ASN A 182 -7.87 -33.53 16.83
C ASN A 182 -7.38 -33.98 18.22
N VAL A 183 -8.29 -34.18 19.18
CA VAL A 183 -8.00 -34.72 20.51
C VAL A 183 -8.64 -36.11 20.65
N VAL A 184 -8.15 -37.09 19.87
CA VAL A 184 -8.31 -38.53 20.15
C VAL A 184 -7.04 -39.27 19.74
#